data_AF-A0AAN1IF41-F1
#
_entry.id   AF-A0AAN1IF41-F1
#
_cell.length_a   1.000
_cell.length_b   1.000
_cell.length_c   1.000
_cell.angle_alpha   90.00
_cell.angle_beta   90.00
_cell.angle_gamma   90.00
#
_symmetry.space_group_name_H-M   'P 1'
#
loop_
_entity.id
_entity.type
_entity.pdbx_description
1 polymer ?
#
loop_
_entity_poly.entity_id
_entity_poly.type
_entity_poly.pdbx_seq_one_letter_code
_entity_poly.pdbx_strand_id
1 'polypeptide(L)'
;MSNLPAIEVAKRATHDTRNRVLLSKTKMTSIADASNRNRMTIAKWLDGDDMSLAAFVAAQQLSGGDPVKTLADALAGKEVA
;
A
#
# COMPACT_ATOMS: atom_id res chain seq x y z
N MET A 1 21.14 11.31 -12.75
CA MET A 1 20.32 10.09 -12.88
C MET A 1 19.04 10.33 -12.08
N SER A 2 17.89 10.33 -12.74
CA SER A 2 16.60 10.67 -12.13
C SER A 2 16.15 9.58 -11.16
N ASN A 3 15.81 9.96 -9.93
CA ASN A 3 15.14 9.11 -8.93
C ASN A 3 13.68 8.72 -9.32
N LEU A 4 13.32 8.83 -10.59
CA LEU A 4 11.95 8.68 -11.09
C LEU A 4 11.40 7.24 -11.09
N PRO A 5 12.20 6.15 -11.28
CA PRO A 5 11.64 4.80 -11.34
C PRO A 5 11.09 4.29 -9.99
N ALA A 6 11.81 4.49 -8.89
CA ALA A 6 11.43 3.91 -7.61
C ALA A 6 10.22 4.58 -6.96
N ILE A 7 10.10 5.91 -7.11
CA ILE A 7 8.94 6.67 -6.63
C ILE A 7 7.67 6.23 -7.37
N GLU A 8 7.75 6.06 -8.68
CA GLU A 8 6.62 5.61 -9.50
C GLU A 8 6.17 4.19 -9.12
N VAL A 9 7.11 3.30 -8.87
CA VAL A 9 6.83 1.94 -8.36
C VAL A 9 6.15 1.98 -7.00
N ALA A 10 6.64 2.80 -6.07
CA ALA A 10 6.04 2.95 -4.75
C ALA A 10 4.60 3.49 -4.82
N LYS A 11 4.35 4.44 -5.72
CA LYS A 11 3.01 4.98 -5.98
C LYS A 11 2.05 3.92 -6.48
N ARG A 12 2.45 3.13 -7.49
CA ARG A 12 1.62 2.04 -8.03
C ARG A 12 1.31 0.99 -6.97
N ALA A 13 2.32 0.53 -6.25
CA ALA A 13 2.13 -0.43 -5.17
C ALA A 13 1.19 0.11 -4.07
N THR A 14 1.33 1.39 -3.72
CA THR A 14 0.45 2.06 -2.75
C THR A 14 -0.98 2.15 -3.26
N HIS A 15 -1.17 2.52 -4.52
CA HIS A 15 -2.49 2.59 -5.17
C HIS A 15 -3.22 1.24 -5.15
N ASP A 16 -2.53 0.17 -5.54
CA ASP A 16 -3.09 -1.18 -5.57
C ASP A 16 -3.43 -1.68 -4.16
N THR A 17 -2.58 -1.36 -3.19
CA THR A 17 -2.82 -1.66 -1.78
C THR A 17 -4.06 -0.94 -1.26
N ARG A 18 -4.22 0.35 -1.58
CA ARG A 18 -5.40 1.14 -1.21
C ARG A 18 -6.68 0.54 -1.78
N ASN A 19 -6.69 0.24 -3.08
CA ASN A 19 -7.85 -0.36 -3.74
C ASN A 19 -8.21 -1.68 -3.08
N ARG A 20 -7.21 -2.50 -2.73
CA ARG A 20 -7.44 -3.75 -2.03
C ARG A 20 -8.07 -3.53 -0.65
N VAL A 21 -7.51 -2.64 0.17
CA VAL A 21 -8.05 -2.28 1.50
C VAL A 21 -9.51 -1.83 1.41
N LEU A 22 -9.84 -1.02 0.39
CA LEU A 22 -11.20 -0.54 0.15
C LEU A 22 -12.14 -1.70 -0.21
N LEU A 23 -11.75 -2.54 -1.17
CA LEU A 23 -12.57 -3.65 -1.67
C LEU A 23 -12.77 -4.75 -0.62
N SER A 24 -11.73 -5.06 0.16
CA SER A 24 -11.80 -6.03 1.26
C SER A 24 -12.51 -5.49 2.50
N LYS A 25 -12.84 -4.18 2.53
CA LYS A 25 -13.38 -3.48 3.70
C LYS A 25 -12.50 -3.66 4.94
N THR A 26 -11.19 -3.71 4.75
CA THR A 26 -10.23 -3.89 5.85
C THR A 26 -10.31 -2.69 6.80
N LYS A 27 -10.41 -2.98 8.10
CA LYS A 27 -10.52 -1.95 9.13
C LYS A 27 -9.22 -1.18 9.25
N MET A 28 -9.28 0.13 9.03
CA MET A 28 -8.14 1.03 9.18
C MET A 28 -7.50 0.96 10.58
N THR A 29 -8.29 0.76 11.64
CA THR A 29 -7.77 0.61 13.01
C THR A 29 -6.87 -0.62 13.14
N SER A 30 -7.21 -1.72 12.49
CA SER A 30 -6.38 -2.93 12.50
C SER A 30 -5.03 -2.71 11.79
N ILE A 31 -5.01 -1.92 10.71
CA ILE A 31 -3.77 -1.52 10.03
C ILE A 31 -2.92 -0.63 10.94
N ALA A 32 -3.54 0.32 11.64
CA ALA A 32 -2.87 1.19 12.60
C ALA A 32 -2.20 0.38 13.72
N ASP A 33 -2.92 -0.58 14.31
CA ASP A 33 -2.40 -1.46 15.36
C ASP A 33 -1.23 -2.32 14.83
N ALA A 34 -1.40 -2.96 13.68
CA ALA A 34 -0.40 -3.85 13.09
C ALA A 34 0.87 -3.13 12.61
N SER A 35 0.77 -1.84 12.25
CA SER A 35 1.91 -1.04 11.79
C SER A 35 2.52 -0.16 12.88
N ASN A 36 1.97 -0.18 14.11
CA ASN A 36 2.32 0.72 15.20
C ASN A 36 2.27 2.20 14.78
N ARG A 37 1.15 2.60 14.17
CA ARG A 37 0.90 3.96 13.68
C ARG A 37 -0.41 4.50 14.22
N ASN A 38 -0.52 5.82 14.26
CA ASN A 38 -1.80 6.44 14.60
C ASN A 38 -2.81 6.24 13.44
N ARG A 39 -4.08 5.99 13.80
CA ARG A 39 -5.20 5.86 12.87
C ARG A 39 -5.28 6.99 11.84
N MET A 40 -5.03 8.23 12.25
CA MET A 40 -5.09 9.39 11.37
C MET A 40 -3.95 9.45 10.35
N THR A 41 -2.77 8.94 10.72
CA THR A 41 -1.67 8.75 9.78
C THR A 41 -2.04 7.71 8.74
N ILE A 42 -2.64 6.58 9.15
CA ILE A 42 -3.11 5.55 8.20
C ILE A 42 -4.20 6.12 7.28
N ALA A 43 -5.16 6.88 7.81
CA ALA A 43 -6.19 7.53 7.00
C ALA A 43 -5.56 8.39 5.89
N LYS A 44 -4.63 9.28 6.27
CA LYS A 44 -3.92 10.14 5.33
C LYS A 44 -3.16 9.34 4.26
N TRP A 45 -2.56 8.21 4.63
CA TRP A 45 -1.85 7.35 3.68
C TRP A 45 -2.78 6.57 2.76
N LEU A 46 -3.92 6.12 3.26
CA LEU A 46 -4.94 5.47 2.44
C LEU A 46 -5.64 6.46 1.49
N ASP A 47 -5.54 7.76 1.72
CA ASP A 47 -6.00 8.79 0.78
C ASP A 47 -4.87 9.33 -0.13
N GLY A 48 -3.61 8.94 0.13
CA GLY A 48 -2.43 9.43 -0.57
C GLY A 48 -1.85 8.47 -1.61
N ASP A 49 -0.68 8.83 -2.14
CA ASP A 49 0.08 8.05 -3.13
C ASP A 49 1.33 7.38 -2.54
N ASP A 50 1.59 7.54 -1.24
CA ASP A 50 2.74 6.95 -0.57
C ASP A 50 2.42 6.61 0.88
N MET A 51 3.08 5.59 1.41
CA MET A 51 2.94 5.16 2.80
C MET A 51 4.21 4.50 3.32
N SER A 52 4.39 4.48 4.65
CA SER A 52 5.54 3.75 5.20
C SER A 52 5.48 2.26 4.87
N LEU A 53 6.64 1.63 4.71
CA LEU A 53 6.75 0.19 4.44
C LEU A 53 5.98 -0.68 5.46
N ALA A 54 6.01 -0.31 6.75
CA ALA A 54 5.27 -1.02 7.79
C ALA A 54 3.74 -0.97 7.57
N ALA A 55 3.21 0.19 7.15
CA ALA A 55 1.80 0.34 6.83
C ALA A 55 1.43 -0.40 5.54
N PHE A 56 2.29 -0.37 4.53
CA PHE A 56 2.10 -1.13 3.29
C PHE A 56 2.00 -2.63 3.55
N VAL A 57 2.94 -3.21 4.30
CA VAL A 57 2.94 -4.63 4.64
C VAL A 57 1.70 -4.99 5.46
N ALA A 58 1.37 -4.21 6.49
CA ALA A 58 0.20 -4.44 7.32
C ALA A 58 -1.11 -4.36 6.52
N ALA A 59 -1.24 -3.36 5.65
CA ALA A 59 -2.40 -3.16 4.79
C ALA A 59 -2.58 -4.34 3.82
N GLN A 60 -1.50 -4.80 3.18
CA GLN A 60 -1.52 -5.96 2.30
C GLN A 60 -1.95 -7.23 3.06
N GLN A 61 -1.29 -7.56 4.18
CA GLN A 61 -1.60 -8.75 4.96
C GLN A 61 -3.07 -8.76 5.45
N LEU A 62 -3.54 -7.65 6.00
CA LEU A 62 -4.89 -7.53 6.56
C LEU A 62 -5.99 -7.40 5.49
N SER A 63 -5.63 -7.12 4.24
CA SER A 63 -6.56 -7.09 3.11
C SER A 63 -6.46 -8.33 2.22
N GLY A 64 -5.72 -9.36 2.67
CA GLY A 64 -5.56 -10.63 1.96
C GLY A 64 -4.70 -10.54 0.71
N GLY A 65 -3.84 -9.53 0.63
CA GLY A 65 -2.86 -9.36 -0.44
C GLY A 65 -1.47 -9.91 -0.10
N ASP A 66 -0.62 -9.97 -1.12
CA ASP A 66 0.78 -10.34 -1.00
C ASP A 66 1.65 -9.09 -1.29
N PRO A 67 2.37 -8.57 -0.28
CA PRO A 67 3.16 -7.36 -0.44
C PRO A 67 4.34 -7.55 -1.41
N VAL A 68 4.94 -8.74 -1.49
CA VAL A 68 6.06 -9.01 -2.40
C VAL A 68 5.56 -9.10 -3.83
N LYS A 69 4.45 -9.80 -4.05
CA LYS A 69 3.82 -9.86 -5.36
C LYS A 69 3.39 -8.49 -5.86
N THR A 70 2.76 -7.68 -5.00
CA THR A 70 2.33 -6.32 -5.36
C THR A 70 3.53 -5.45 -5.78
N LEU A 71 4.65 -5.54 -5.06
CA LEU A 71 5.88 -4.82 -5.44
C LEU A 71 6.47 -5.35 -6.75
N ALA A 72 6.48 -6.66 -6.95
CA ALA A 72 6.97 -7.27 -8.19
C ALA A 72 6.13 -6.84 -9.41
N ASP A 73 4.80 -6.80 -9.27
CA ASP A 73 3.89 -6.36 -10.32
C ASP A 73 4.08 -4.86 -10.62
N ALA A 74 4.24 -4.02 -9.58
CA ALA A 74 4.54 -2.60 -9.73
C ALA A 74 5.88 -2.34 -10.42
N LEU A 75 6.92 -3.14 -10.11
CA LEU A 75 8.24 -3.10 -10.75
C LEU A 75 8.17 -3.53 -12.22
N ALA A 76 7.35 -4.52 -12.54
CA ALA A 76 7.13 -4.99 -13.90
C ALA A 76 6.32 -3.99 -14.75
N GLY A 77 5.71 -2.97 -14.13
CA GLY A 77 4.88 -1.98 -14.82
C GLY A 77 3.61 -2.57 -15.42
N LYS A 78 3.13 -3.70 -14.90
CA LYS A 78 1.87 -4.29 -15.36
C LYS A 78 0.72 -3.43 -14.89
N GLU A 79 0.05 -2.76 -15.81
CA GLU A 79 -1.31 -2.28 -15.59
C GLU A 79 -2.18 -3.51 -15.32
N VAL A 80 -2.82 -3.53 -14.14
CA VAL A 80 -3.82 -4.53 -13.81
C VAL A 80 -5.03 -4.22 -14.69
N ALA A 81 -5.32 -5.14 -15.62
CA ALA A 81 -6.43 -5.06 -16.58
C ALA A 81 -7.81 -4.99 -15.91
#